data_AF-A0A7K1CI71-F1
#
_entry.id   AF-A0A7K1CI71-F1
#
_cell.length_a   1.000
_cell.length_b   1.000
_cell.length_c   1.000
_cell.angle_alpha   90.00
_cell.angle_beta   90.00
_cell.angle_gamma   90.00
#
_symmetry.space_group_name_H-M   'P 1'
#
loop_
_entity.id
_entity.type
_entity.pdbx_description
1 polymer ?
#
loop_
_entity_poly.entity_id
_entity_poly.type
_entity_poly.pdbx_seq_one_letter_code
_entity_poly.pdbx_strand_id
1 'polypeptide(L)'
;MKVLISLVGGLVSSTAFAPFELWISTFLGLFVWFYALDTSNKRNQIFGSYLFGLGLLLPSQYWTGIYVGSFPWLALCFMQALFFVIPALFFNKSDRYKPLIFASSYVLVELLLRTVPFTGFGWSRLSYTQTDSPFSVLYPIGGVVLVAWVIALLVAIRSLRSLIIVVAILFLSSLLPKSVQNTGEVKIALVQGGVSNLGLDFNSKPREVFLRHLDQTRKLNEDVELIIWPENAVDIDVKTNKDVYQQIVDASKLLETSLLVGGVTKSSAGLNNQSMFFTPELTQIYTKRYLTPFGEYLPMRSIATKLSPYANEINDFVAGTHDEIFKVNDKSFQVLICYEVINDSFRDQISSSFIVVQTNNATFGDTAQLDQELVI
;
A
#
# COMPACT_ATOMS: atom_id res chain seq x y z
N MET A 1 27.64 -18.43 -12.24
CA MET A 1 27.62 -18.20 -10.78
C MET A 1 27.00 -16.86 -10.40
N LYS A 2 27.56 -15.70 -10.78
CA LYS A 2 27.02 -14.37 -10.40
C LYS A 2 25.59 -14.06 -10.87
N VAL A 3 25.15 -14.65 -11.98
CA VAL A 3 23.75 -14.52 -12.44
C VAL A 3 22.78 -15.27 -11.52
N LEU A 4 23.10 -16.51 -11.16
CA LEU A 4 22.26 -17.35 -10.31
C LEU A 4 22.22 -16.85 -8.86
N ILE A 5 23.33 -16.30 -8.35
CA ILE A 5 23.35 -15.75 -6.99
C ILE A 5 22.45 -14.49 -6.88
N SER A 6 22.22 -13.75 -7.97
CA SER A 6 21.27 -12.63 -7.96
C SER A 6 19.83 -13.09 -7.70
N LEU A 7 19.42 -14.23 -8.26
CA LEU A 7 18.12 -14.83 -7.94
C LEU A 7 18.02 -15.18 -6.45
N VAL A 8 19.07 -15.77 -5.88
CA VAL A 8 19.14 -16.06 -4.44
C VAL A 8 19.06 -14.77 -3.63
N GLY A 9 19.74 -13.71 -4.05
CA GLY A 9 19.63 -12.40 -3.42
C GLY A 9 18.19 -11.87 -3.39
N GLY A 10 17.47 -12.00 -4.50
CA GLY A 10 16.05 -11.61 -4.59
C GLY A 10 15.16 -12.43 -3.66
N LEU A 11 15.36 -13.76 -3.65
CA LEU A 11 14.62 -14.68 -2.77
C LEU A 11 14.90 -14.40 -1.28
N VAL A 12 16.12 -14.01 -0.93
CA VAL A 12 16.45 -13.57 0.44
C VAL A 12 15.77 -12.24 0.75
N SER A 13 15.77 -11.28 -0.18
CA SER A 13 15.05 -10.02 0.01
C SER A 13 13.54 -10.19 0.15
N SER A 14 12.91 -11.19 -0.47
CA SER A 14 11.47 -11.41 -0.34
C SER A 14 11.05 -11.82 1.07
N THR A 15 11.94 -12.44 1.87
CA THR A 15 11.65 -12.76 3.27
C THR A 15 11.63 -11.54 4.19
N ALA A 16 11.93 -10.35 3.68
CA ALA A 16 11.77 -9.10 4.44
C ALA A 16 10.30 -8.64 4.50
N PHE A 17 9.45 -9.18 3.62
CA PHE A 17 8.00 -8.97 3.66
C PHE A 17 7.30 -10.07 4.47
N ALA A 18 6.05 -9.83 4.84
CA ALA A 18 5.21 -10.86 5.42
C ALA A 18 5.14 -12.10 4.50
N PRO A 19 5.10 -13.31 5.06
CA PRO A 19 4.85 -13.61 6.48
C PRO A 19 6.12 -13.66 7.36
N PHE A 20 7.31 -13.37 6.82
CA PHE A 20 8.56 -13.56 7.55
C PHE A 20 9.08 -12.30 8.24
N GLU A 21 8.88 -11.13 7.62
CA GLU A 21 9.18 -9.80 8.19
C GLU A 21 10.64 -9.64 8.66
N LEU A 22 11.56 -10.36 8.03
CA LEU A 22 12.98 -10.34 8.38
C LEU A 22 13.66 -9.13 7.74
N TRP A 23 13.47 -7.93 8.30
CA TRP A 23 14.02 -6.67 7.75
C TRP A 23 15.53 -6.70 7.44
N ILE A 24 16.31 -7.54 8.13
CA ILE A 24 17.75 -7.74 7.87
C ILE A 24 18.01 -8.38 6.50
N SER A 25 17.10 -9.21 6.00
CA SER A 25 17.27 -9.93 4.74
C SER A 25 17.30 -9.00 3.52
N THR A 26 16.66 -7.82 3.62
CA THR A 26 16.81 -6.71 2.67
C THR A 26 18.28 -6.37 2.43
N PHE A 27 19.08 -6.23 3.49
CA PHE A 27 20.50 -5.90 3.39
C PHE A 27 21.31 -7.03 2.77
N LEU A 28 21.01 -8.28 3.14
CA LEU A 28 21.70 -9.45 2.59
C LEU A 28 21.43 -9.59 1.08
N GLY A 29 20.17 -9.47 0.66
CA GLY A 29 19.82 -9.58 -0.75
C GLY A 29 20.35 -8.41 -1.59
N LEU A 30 20.24 -7.17 -1.12
CA LEU A 30 20.82 -6.00 -1.80
C LEU A 30 22.35 -6.08 -1.88
N PHE A 31 23.03 -6.59 -0.84
CA PHE A 31 24.47 -6.83 -0.88
C PHE A 31 24.85 -7.86 -1.95
N VAL A 32 24.12 -8.98 -2.02
CA VAL A 32 24.32 -10.01 -3.04
C VAL A 32 24.13 -9.43 -4.45
N TRP A 33 23.10 -8.61 -4.64
CA TRP A 33 22.86 -7.94 -5.91
C TRP A 33 23.98 -6.98 -6.29
N PHE A 34 24.39 -6.10 -5.36
CA PHE A 34 25.53 -5.20 -5.55
C PHE A 34 26.82 -5.97 -5.92
N TYR A 35 27.11 -7.09 -5.24
CA TYR A 35 28.27 -7.93 -5.53
C TYR A 35 28.18 -8.61 -6.91
N ALA A 36 26.98 -9.02 -7.32
CA ALA A 36 26.73 -9.61 -8.62
C ALA A 36 26.94 -8.60 -9.77
N LEU A 37 26.66 -7.31 -9.54
CA LEU A 37 26.93 -6.22 -10.48
C LEU A 37 28.43 -5.98 -10.71
N ASP A 38 29.31 -6.41 -9.80
CA ASP A 38 30.77 -6.24 -9.91
C ASP A 38 31.40 -7.25 -10.90
N THR A 39 30.98 -7.19 -12.16
CA THR A 39 31.46 -7.97 -13.29
C THR A 39 31.70 -7.07 -14.50
N SER A 40 32.61 -7.43 -15.40
CA SER A 40 32.84 -6.67 -16.65
C SER A 40 31.81 -6.99 -17.74
N ASN A 41 31.00 -8.04 -17.57
CA ASN A 41 30.03 -8.48 -18.56
C ASN A 41 28.66 -7.82 -18.31
N LYS A 42 28.30 -6.84 -19.15
CA LYS A 42 27.03 -6.10 -19.08
C LYS A 42 25.79 -7.00 -19.20
N ARG A 43 25.84 -8.04 -20.05
CA ARG A 43 24.75 -9.01 -20.19
C ARG A 43 24.47 -9.73 -18.87
N ASN A 44 25.53 -10.08 -18.13
CA ASN A 44 25.38 -10.72 -16.82
C ASN A 44 24.83 -9.75 -15.76
N GLN A 45 25.19 -8.46 -15.81
CA GLN A 45 24.62 -7.44 -14.92
C GLN A 45 23.12 -7.27 -15.17
N ILE A 46 22.73 -7.12 -16.45
CA ILE A 46 21.33 -6.95 -16.85
C ILE A 46 20.51 -8.17 -16.46
N PHE A 47 20.92 -9.37 -16.91
CA PHE A 47 20.16 -10.58 -16.66
C PHE A 47 20.16 -10.98 -15.18
N GLY A 48 21.28 -10.79 -14.47
CA GLY A 48 21.32 -11.01 -13.03
C GLY A 48 20.37 -10.08 -12.27
N SER A 49 20.31 -8.80 -12.63
CA SER A 49 19.41 -7.85 -11.95
C SER A 49 17.93 -8.13 -12.25
N TYR A 50 17.62 -8.57 -13.47
CA TYR A 50 16.29 -9.07 -13.81
C TYR A 50 15.90 -10.27 -12.94
N LEU A 51 16.80 -11.25 -12.76
CA LEU A 51 16.57 -12.40 -11.89
C LEU A 51 16.47 -12.03 -10.40
N PHE A 52 17.20 -11.01 -9.94
CA PHE A 52 17.01 -10.45 -8.60
C PHE A 52 15.59 -9.91 -8.42
N GLY A 53 15.12 -9.10 -9.38
CA GLY A 53 13.74 -8.61 -9.40
C GLY A 53 12.73 -9.75 -9.35
N LEU A 54 12.88 -10.78 -10.17
CA LEU A 54 12.00 -11.96 -10.14
C LEU A 54 12.03 -12.70 -8.80
N GLY A 55 13.22 -12.91 -8.22
CA GLY A 55 13.37 -13.57 -6.92
C GLY A 55 12.69 -12.81 -5.78
N LEU A 56 12.65 -11.49 -5.88
CA LEU A 56 11.94 -10.62 -4.93
C LEU A 56 10.42 -10.65 -5.17
N LEU A 57 9.99 -10.36 -6.40
CA LEU A 57 8.60 -10.08 -6.75
C LEU A 57 7.72 -11.33 -6.76
N LEU A 58 8.22 -12.46 -7.28
CA LEU A 58 7.40 -13.66 -7.41
C LEU A 58 6.88 -14.14 -6.04
N PRO A 59 7.71 -14.33 -5.00
CA PRO A 59 7.20 -14.73 -3.69
C PRO A 59 6.37 -13.62 -3.03
N SER A 60 6.83 -12.36 -3.09
CA SER A 60 6.20 -11.28 -2.32
C SER A 60 4.82 -10.90 -2.84
N GLN A 61 4.57 -11.08 -4.15
CA GLN A 61 3.30 -10.72 -4.81
C GLN A 61 2.45 -11.94 -5.18
N TYR A 62 2.76 -13.13 -4.69
CA TYR A 62 2.02 -14.36 -5.05
C TYR A 62 0.51 -14.24 -4.82
N TRP A 63 0.11 -13.53 -3.77
CA TRP A 63 -1.30 -13.27 -3.43
C TRP A 63 -2.07 -12.54 -4.53
N THR A 64 -1.40 -11.78 -5.42
CA THR A 64 -2.07 -11.07 -6.54
C THR A 64 -2.74 -12.03 -7.53
N GLY A 65 -2.34 -13.31 -7.55
CA GLY A 65 -2.91 -14.33 -8.43
C GLY A 65 -3.94 -15.24 -7.77
N ILE A 66 -4.23 -15.09 -6.47
CA ILE A 66 -4.96 -16.13 -5.70
C ILE A 66 -6.37 -16.38 -6.22
N TYR A 67 -7.11 -15.35 -6.64
CA TYR A 67 -8.47 -15.49 -7.20
C TYR A 67 -8.54 -15.27 -8.71
N VAL A 68 -7.56 -14.61 -9.33
CA VAL A 68 -7.56 -14.27 -10.76
C VAL A 68 -6.65 -15.18 -11.60
N GLY A 69 -5.97 -16.13 -10.95
CA GLY A 69 -5.05 -17.09 -11.57
C GLY A 69 -3.59 -16.64 -11.62
N SER A 70 -2.71 -17.56 -11.99
CA SER A 70 -1.26 -17.31 -12.00
C SER A 70 -0.80 -16.38 -13.13
N PHE A 71 -1.56 -16.27 -14.22
CA PHE A 71 -1.15 -15.49 -15.39
C PHE A 71 -1.00 -13.98 -15.08
N PRO A 72 -1.98 -13.27 -14.49
CA PRO A 72 -1.82 -11.86 -14.12
C PRO A 72 -0.65 -11.63 -13.16
N TRP A 73 -0.49 -12.46 -12.14
CA TRP A 73 0.62 -12.40 -11.19
C TRP A 73 1.98 -12.53 -11.89
N LEU A 74 2.14 -13.54 -12.75
CA LEU A 74 3.36 -13.74 -13.52
C LEU A 74 3.61 -12.56 -14.47
N ALA A 75 2.60 -12.11 -15.21
CA ALA A 75 2.75 -10.97 -16.13
C ALA A 75 3.22 -9.71 -15.38
N LEU A 76 2.61 -9.42 -14.22
CA LEU A 76 3.00 -8.31 -13.35
C LEU A 76 4.46 -8.43 -12.90
N CYS A 77 4.83 -9.56 -12.30
CA CYS A 77 6.19 -9.76 -11.78
C CYS A 77 7.25 -9.69 -12.89
N PHE A 78 7.00 -10.31 -14.04
CA PHE A 78 7.95 -10.33 -15.16
C PHE A 78 8.12 -8.95 -15.79
N MET A 79 7.07 -8.12 -15.83
CA MET A 79 7.14 -6.74 -16.29
C MET A 79 7.88 -5.86 -15.27
N GLN A 80 7.54 -5.93 -14.00
CA GLN A 80 8.17 -5.14 -12.94
C GLN A 80 9.65 -5.48 -12.74
N ALA A 81 10.03 -6.75 -12.93
CA ALA A 81 11.43 -7.18 -12.87
C ALA A 81 12.34 -6.44 -13.88
N LEU A 82 11.78 -5.87 -14.96
CA LEU A 82 12.54 -5.04 -15.90
C LEU A 82 13.09 -3.77 -15.24
N PHE A 83 12.40 -3.19 -14.26
CA PHE A 83 12.88 -2.00 -13.54
C PHE A 83 14.14 -2.30 -12.72
N PHE A 84 14.30 -3.54 -12.24
CA PHE A 84 15.51 -3.93 -11.54
C PHE A 84 16.74 -3.95 -12.46
N VAL A 85 16.61 -3.84 -13.79
CA VAL A 85 17.76 -3.68 -14.69
C VAL A 85 18.44 -2.31 -14.53
N ILE A 86 17.76 -1.31 -13.97
CA ILE A 86 18.22 0.09 -13.94
C ILE A 86 19.63 0.25 -13.32
N PRO A 87 19.96 -0.30 -12.14
CA PRO A 87 21.32 -0.23 -11.62
C PRO A 87 22.37 -0.82 -12.57
N ALA A 88 22.04 -1.92 -13.27
CA ALA A 88 22.93 -2.51 -14.24
C ALA A 88 23.23 -1.59 -15.42
N LEU A 89 22.38 -0.60 -15.75
CA LEU A 89 22.65 0.36 -16.84
C LEU A 89 23.76 1.35 -16.47
N PHE A 90 23.77 1.83 -15.22
CA PHE A 90 24.70 2.85 -14.75
C PHE A 90 26.00 2.28 -14.14
N PHE A 91 25.98 1.03 -13.68
CA PHE A 91 27.11 0.45 -12.94
C PHE A 91 28.25 0.00 -13.85
N ASN A 92 29.45 0.58 -13.68
CA ASN A 92 30.69 0.04 -14.26
C ASN A 92 31.67 -0.43 -13.18
N LYS A 93 32.38 -1.53 -13.48
CA LYS A 93 33.35 -2.13 -12.56
C LYS A 93 34.53 -1.19 -12.23
N SER A 94 34.86 -0.23 -13.09
CA SER A 94 35.93 0.74 -12.85
C SER A 94 35.49 1.98 -12.06
N ASP A 95 34.20 2.14 -11.78
CA ASP A 95 33.71 3.39 -11.18
C ASP A 95 34.16 3.55 -9.73
N ARG A 96 34.64 4.74 -9.40
CA ARG A 96 35.00 5.13 -8.03
C ARG A 96 33.77 5.31 -7.14
N TYR A 97 32.65 5.72 -7.73
CA TYR A 97 31.42 6.10 -7.03
C TYR A 97 30.34 5.00 -7.06
N LYS A 98 30.71 3.73 -7.25
CA LYS A 98 29.78 2.59 -7.27
C LYS A 98 28.73 2.60 -6.17
N PRO A 99 29.04 2.92 -4.89
CA PRO A 99 28.02 2.93 -3.85
C PRO A 99 26.93 3.96 -4.07
N LEU A 100 27.30 5.17 -4.49
CA LEU A 100 26.36 6.25 -4.80
C LEU A 100 25.55 5.92 -6.06
N ILE A 101 26.20 5.36 -7.09
CA ILE A 101 25.51 4.95 -8.32
C ILE A 101 24.47 3.87 -8.00
N PHE A 102 24.83 2.85 -7.22
CA PHE A 102 23.91 1.78 -6.84
C PHE A 102 22.75 2.32 -6.00
N ALA A 103 23.03 3.11 -4.96
CA ALA A 103 21.98 3.69 -4.11
C ALA A 103 21.01 4.58 -4.90
N SER A 104 21.51 5.51 -5.70
CA SER A 104 20.67 6.42 -6.47
C SER A 104 19.90 5.72 -7.60
N SER A 105 20.51 4.73 -8.25
CA SER A 105 19.79 3.93 -9.28
C SER A 105 18.78 2.96 -8.67
N TYR A 106 19.00 2.47 -7.44
CA TYR A 106 18.02 1.67 -6.71
C TYR A 106 16.77 2.48 -6.35
N VAL A 107 16.93 3.73 -5.92
CA VAL A 107 15.80 4.66 -5.70
C VAL A 107 14.95 4.79 -6.97
N LEU A 108 15.58 4.83 -8.16
CA LEU A 108 14.83 4.85 -9.43
C LEU A 108 14.00 3.58 -9.64
N VAL A 109 14.46 2.42 -9.16
CA VAL A 109 13.67 1.17 -9.24
C VAL A 109 12.39 1.31 -8.44
N GLU A 110 12.48 1.73 -7.18
CA GLU A 110 11.30 1.92 -6.33
C GLU A 110 10.37 3.02 -6.86
N LEU A 111 10.94 4.11 -7.39
CA LEU A 111 10.17 5.18 -8.03
C LEU A 111 9.41 4.67 -9.26
N LEU A 112 10.04 3.85 -10.11
CA LEU A 112 9.40 3.27 -11.29
C LEU A 112 8.31 2.28 -10.90
N LEU A 113 8.56 1.39 -9.94
CA LEU A 113 7.55 0.47 -9.40
C LEU A 113 6.32 1.24 -8.92
N ARG A 114 6.52 2.34 -8.19
CA ARG A 114 5.44 3.19 -7.67
C ARG A 114 4.67 3.95 -8.75
N THR A 115 5.27 4.25 -9.91
CA THR A 115 4.70 5.27 -10.83
C THR A 115 4.22 4.70 -12.17
N VAL A 116 4.85 3.62 -12.66
CA VAL A 116 4.60 3.11 -14.02
C VAL A 116 4.52 1.58 -14.07
N PRO A 117 3.73 1.02 -15.00
CA PRO A 117 2.69 1.67 -15.80
C PRO A 117 1.39 1.88 -15.00
N PHE A 118 0.44 2.66 -15.54
CA PHE A 118 -0.92 2.82 -15.00
C PHE A 118 -0.94 3.23 -13.53
N THR A 119 -0.35 4.38 -13.23
CA THR A 119 -0.09 4.89 -11.88
C THR A 119 0.86 4.06 -11.02
N GLY A 120 1.21 2.84 -11.43
CA GLY A 120 2.23 2.01 -10.81
C GLY A 120 1.71 1.06 -9.73
N PHE A 121 2.54 0.09 -9.36
CA PHE A 121 2.28 -0.90 -8.32
C PHE A 121 3.51 -1.00 -7.39
N GLY A 122 3.63 -0.02 -6.49
CA GLY A 122 4.76 0.17 -5.58
C GLY A 122 4.77 -0.72 -4.34
N TRP A 123 4.12 -1.89 -4.39
CA TRP A 123 3.90 -2.76 -3.22
C TRP A 123 5.21 -3.35 -2.66
N SER A 124 6.06 -3.90 -3.53
CA SER A 124 7.29 -4.61 -3.13
C SER A 124 8.51 -3.69 -2.99
N ARG A 125 8.34 -2.47 -2.47
CA ARG A 125 9.45 -1.57 -2.17
C ARG A 125 10.16 -2.04 -0.91
N LEU A 126 11.45 -2.40 -0.99
CA LEU A 126 12.19 -2.88 0.19
C LEU A 126 12.32 -1.80 1.26
N SER A 127 12.20 -0.52 0.90
CA SER A 127 12.12 0.56 1.87
C SER A 127 10.95 0.45 2.84
N TYR A 128 9.86 -0.25 2.52
CA TYR A 128 8.77 -0.50 3.47
C TYR A 128 9.14 -1.49 4.57
N THR A 129 10.08 -2.39 4.31
CA THR A 129 10.49 -3.44 5.27
C THR A 129 11.25 -2.92 6.49
N GLN A 130 11.38 -1.61 6.66
CA GLN A 130 12.24 -0.97 7.65
C GLN A 130 11.46 -0.20 8.73
N THR A 131 10.13 -0.37 8.80
CA THR A 131 9.24 0.21 9.82
C THR A 131 9.64 -0.20 11.24
N ASP A 132 9.98 -1.47 11.45
CA ASP A 132 10.42 -2.02 12.74
C ASP A 132 11.94 -2.06 12.92
N SER A 133 12.69 -1.50 11.96
CA SER A 133 14.15 -1.47 12.03
C SER A 133 14.66 -0.14 12.60
N PRO A 134 15.96 -0.05 12.99
CA PRO A 134 16.57 1.22 13.40
C PRO A 134 16.54 2.32 12.33
N PHE A 135 16.24 1.98 11.07
CA PHE A 135 16.15 2.93 9.97
C PHE A 135 14.79 3.65 9.91
N SER A 136 13.82 3.24 10.73
CA SER A 136 12.51 3.91 10.84
C SER A 136 12.59 5.39 11.20
N VAL A 137 13.66 5.80 11.88
CA VAL A 137 13.97 7.21 12.20
C VAL A 137 14.13 8.10 10.96
N LEU A 138 14.29 7.51 9.78
CA LEU A 138 14.46 8.23 8.52
C LEU A 138 13.15 8.55 7.80
N TYR A 139 12.05 7.82 8.06
CA TYR A 139 10.77 8.07 7.39
C TYR A 139 10.26 9.50 7.61
N PRO A 140 10.29 10.08 8.83
CA PRO A 140 9.84 11.46 9.04
C PRO A 140 10.70 12.51 8.31
N ILE A 141 11.94 12.17 7.96
CA ILE A 141 12.91 13.10 7.36
C ILE A 141 12.81 13.12 5.83
N GLY A 142 12.82 11.95 5.21
CA GLY A 142 12.86 11.83 3.75
C GLY A 142 12.03 10.68 3.19
N GLY A 143 11.14 10.14 4.02
CA GLY A 143 10.23 9.06 3.64
C GLY A 143 10.93 7.79 3.16
N VAL A 144 10.16 6.98 2.45
CA VAL A 144 10.60 5.74 1.80
C VAL A 144 11.79 5.95 0.85
N VAL A 145 11.89 7.12 0.21
CA VAL A 145 12.99 7.44 -0.72
C VAL A 145 14.33 7.51 0.01
N LEU A 146 14.39 8.21 1.15
CA LEU A 146 15.62 8.30 1.94
C LEU A 146 16.00 6.95 2.52
N VAL A 147 15.02 6.18 3.02
CA VAL A 147 15.24 4.82 3.52
C VAL A 147 15.83 3.93 2.42
N ALA A 148 15.21 3.89 1.24
CA ALA A 148 15.68 3.13 0.07
C ALA A 148 17.13 3.49 -0.30
N TRP A 149 17.45 4.78 -0.30
CA TRP A 149 18.79 5.25 -0.63
C TRP A 149 19.81 4.84 0.42
N VAL A 150 19.49 4.97 1.72
CA VAL A 150 20.41 4.64 2.82
C VAL A 150 20.67 3.13 2.89
N ILE A 151 19.64 2.28 2.79
CA ILE A 151 19.84 0.82 2.84
C ILE A 151 20.71 0.33 1.67
N ALA A 152 20.47 0.85 0.46
CA ALA A 152 21.25 0.50 -0.72
C ALA A 152 22.68 1.05 -0.66
N LEU A 153 22.88 2.24 -0.09
CA LEU A 153 24.21 2.80 0.13
C LEU A 153 25.00 1.97 1.15
N LEU A 154 24.38 1.59 2.26
CA LEU A 154 25.03 0.89 3.36
C LEU A 154 25.63 -0.46 2.92
N VAL A 155 24.90 -1.23 2.12
CA VAL A 155 25.40 -2.52 1.59
C VAL A 155 26.55 -2.37 0.59
N ALA A 156 26.67 -1.20 -0.04
CA ALA A 156 27.66 -0.93 -1.06
C ALA A 156 28.95 -0.29 -0.49
N ILE A 157 28.88 0.35 0.67
CA ILE A 157 30.03 0.95 1.34
C ILE A 157 31.03 -0.12 1.79
N ARG A 158 32.33 0.13 1.51
CA ARG A 158 33.44 -0.73 1.94
C ARG A 158 34.45 -0.03 2.86
N SER A 159 34.25 1.26 3.13
CA SER A 159 35.16 2.04 3.98
C SER A 159 34.59 2.19 5.38
N LEU A 160 35.40 1.93 6.40
CA LEU A 160 35.00 2.08 7.80
C LEU A 160 34.59 3.54 8.11
N ARG A 161 35.29 4.52 7.52
CA ARG A 161 34.94 5.95 7.66
C ARG A 161 33.53 6.26 7.15
N SER A 162 33.17 5.76 5.96
CA SER A 162 31.83 5.95 5.40
C SER A 162 30.77 5.24 6.23
N LEU A 163 31.06 4.05 6.76
CA LEU A 163 30.16 3.33 7.65
C LEU A 163 29.90 4.13 8.94
N ILE A 164 30.96 4.65 9.58
CA ILE A 164 30.87 5.50 10.77
C ILE A 164 30.02 6.74 10.48
N ILE A 165 30.18 7.38 9.31
CA ILE A 165 29.38 8.54 8.93
C ILE A 165 27.88 8.16 8.82
N VAL A 166 27.54 7.06 8.16
CA VAL A 166 26.14 6.62 8.04
C VAL A 166 25.56 6.28 9.41
N VAL A 167 26.30 5.56 10.26
CA VAL A 167 25.87 5.24 11.63
C VAL A 167 25.70 6.51 12.47
N ALA A 168 26.61 7.47 12.35
CA ALA A 168 26.50 8.76 13.03
C ALA A 168 25.27 9.55 12.54
N ILE A 169 24.95 9.51 11.25
CA ILE A 169 23.72 10.13 10.72
C ILE A 169 22.49 9.46 11.31
N LEU A 170 22.42 8.13 11.33
CA LEU A 170 21.28 7.40 11.94
C LEU A 170 21.12 7.76 13.42
N PHE A 171 22.23 7.80 14.16
CA PHE A 171 22.24 8.21 15.56
C PHE A 171 21.74 9.65 15.73
N LEU A 172 22.26 10.61 14.96
CA LEU A 172 21.83 12.01 15.02
C LEU A 172 20.36 12.18 14.61
N SER A 173 19.90 11.43 13.59
CA SER A 173 18.49 11.39 13.17
C SER A 173 17.58 10.87 14.28
N SER A 174 18.03 9.89 15.07
CA SER A 174 17.25 9.38 16.22
C SER A 174 17.07 10.39 17.35
N LEU A 175 17.90 11.44 17.39
CA LEU A 175 17.79 12.54 18.36
C LEU A 175 16.82 13.63 17.90
N LEU A 176 16.33 13.59 16.66
CA LEU A 176 15.35 14.57 16.19
C LEU A 176 14.03 14.40 16.94
N PRO A 177 13.36 15.49 17.32
CA PRO A 177 12.05 15.43 17.94
C PRO A 177 11.07 14.70 17.03
N LYS A 178 10.25 13.80 17.61
CA LYS A 178 9.16 13.16 16.87
C LYS A 178 8.20 14.25 16.37
N SER A 179 7.80 14.16 15.11
CA SER A 179 6.88 15.12 14.47
C SER A 179 5.43 15.00 14.96
N VAL A 180 5.09 13.92 15.67
CA VAL A 180 3.75 13.69 16.23
C VAL A 180 3.65 14.36 17.60
N GLN A 181 2.80 15.37 17.68
CA GLN A 181 2.43 16.00 18.94
C GLN A 181 1.18 15.32 19.50
N ASN A 182 1.21 14.94 20.78
CA ASN A 182 0.01 14.49 21.46
C ASN A 182 -0.88 15.72 21.73
N THR A 183 -1.98 15.83 21.00
CA THR A 183 -2.93 16.95 21.15
C THR A 183 -4.15 16.57 21.98
N GLY A 184 -4.22 15.35 22.52
CA GLY A 184 -5.38 14.80 23.23
C GLY A 184 -5.72 13.39 22.76
N GLU A 185 -6.79 12.84 23.34
CA GLU A 185 -7.31 11.50 23.02
C GLU A 185 -8.65 11.65 22.29
N VAL A 186 -8.94 10.73 21.37
CA VAL A 186 -10.27 10.57 20.75
C VAL A 186 -10.66 9.10 20.85
N LYS A 187 -11.86 8.81 21.34
CA LYS A 187 -12.37 7.44 21.44
C LYS A 187 -13.10 7.06 20.16
N ILE A 188 -12.62 6.02 19.50
CA ILE A 188 -13.12 5.57 18.20
C ILE A 188 -13.50 4.10 18.28
N ALA A 189 -14.71 3.75 17.83
CA ALA A 189 -15.11 2.37 17.60
C ALA A 189 -14.86 1.97 16.14
N LEU A 190 -14.04 0.95 15.91
CA LEU A 190 -13.86 0.33 14.60
C LEU A 190 -14.80 -0.89 14.50
N VAL A 191 -15.76 -0.84 13.58
CA VAL A 191 -16.80 -1.85 13.47
C VAL A 191 -16.47 -2.83 12.35
N GLN A 192 -16.23 -4.10 12.71
CA GLN A 192 -15.94 -5.17 11.75
C GLN A 192 -17.08 -6.18 11.70
N GLY A 193 -18.05 -5.96 10.80
CA GLY A 193 -19.15 -6.90 10.56
C GLY A 193 -18.73 -8.11 9.71
N GLY A 194 -17.69 -7.94 8.89
CA GLY A 194 -17.14 -8.98 8.02
C GLY A 194 -18.06 -9.39 6.87
N VAL A 195 -17.51 -10.22 5.99
CA VAL A 195 -18.24 -10.80 4.84
C VAL A 195 -18.58 -12.26 5.08
N SER A 196 -19.54 -12.80 4.35
CA SER A 196 -19.93 -14.22 4.48
C SER A 196 -19.00 -15.14 3.68
N ASN A 197 -18.42 -14.63 2.60
CA ASN A 197 -17.50 -15.35 1.72
C ASN A 197 -16.32 -14.44 1.41
N LEU A 198 -15.11 -15.02 1.34
CA LEU A 198 -13.91 -14.36 0.81
C LEU A 198 -13.85 -14.55 -0.72
N GLY A 199 -13.04 -13.73 -1.40
CA GLY A 199 -12.83 -13.79 -2.85
C GLY A 199 -13.65 -12.76 -3.63
N LEU A 200 -13.68 -12.90 -4.95
CA LEU A 200 -14.26 -11.90 -5.86
C LEU A 200 -15.78 -11.69 -5.65
N ASP A 201 -16.48 -12.71 -5.14
CA ASP A 201 -17.93 -12.65 -4.84
C ASP A 201 -18.24 -12.19 -3.40
N PHE A 202 -17.29 -11.55 -2.70
CA PHE A 202 -17.49 -11.11 -1.31
C PHE A 202 -18.72 -10.21 -1.14
N ASN A 203 -19.05 -9.43 -2.18
CA ASN A 203 -20.17 -8.49 -2.23
C ASN A 203 -21.46 -9.07 -2.80
N SER A 204 -21.53 -10.39 -3.05
CA SER A 204 -22.73 -11.06 -3.58
C SER A 204 -23.96 -10.97 -2.65
N LYS A 205 -23.75 -10.61 -1.38
CA LYS A 205 -24.81 -10.45 -0.36
C LYS A 205 -24.73 -9.08 0.33
N PRO A 206 -24.90 -7.97 -0.40
CA PRO A 206 -24.60 -6.64 0.11
C PRO A 206 -25.51 -6.24 1.29
N ARG A 207 -26.77 -6.72 1.31
CA ARG A 207 -27.68 -6.48 2.45
C ARG A 207 -27.25 -7.23 3.70
N GLU A 208 -26.72 -8.44 3.57
CA GLU A 208 -26.23 -9.22 4.71
C GLU A 208 -25.01 -8.53 5.35
N VAL A 209 -24.06 -8.10 4.51
CA VAL A 209 -22.86 -7.37 4.96
C VAL A 209 -23.24 -6.08 5.67
N PHE A 210 -24.14 -5.28 5.09
CA PHE A 210 -24.68 -4.07 5.72
C PHE A 210 -25.27 -4.36 7.11
N LEU A 211 -26.18 -5.34 7.20
CA LEU A 211 -26.85 -5.67 8.45
C LEU A 211 -25.87 -6.17 9.52
N ARG A 212 -24.81 -6.90 9.15
CA ARG A 212 -23.77 -7.32 10.10
C ARG A 212 -23.05 -6.12 10.72
N HIS A 213 -22.66 -5.12 9.94
CA HIS A 213 -22.01 -3.91 10.46
C HIS A 213 -22.97 -3.11 11.34
N LEU A 214 -24.23 -2.98 10.92
CA LEU A 214 -25.27 -2.32 11.69
C LEU A 214 -25.53 -3.01 13.04
N ASP A 215 -25.62 -4.34 13.04
CA ASP A 215 -25.86 -5.13 14.26
C ASP A 215 -24.68 -5.08 15.22
N GLN A 216 -23.43 -5.02 14.73
CA GLN A 216 -22.26 -4.79 15.59
C GLN A 216 -22.26 -3.38 16.17
N THR A 217 -22.63 -2.38 15.36
CA THR A 217 -22.76 -0.99 15.82
C THR A 217 -23.78 -0.86 16.95
N ARG A 218 -24.95 -1.51 16.81
CA ARG A 218 -26.01 -1.50 17.83
C ARG A 218 -25.65 -2.20 19.14
N LYS A 219 -24.60 -3.04 19.15
CA LYS A 219 -24.10 -3.71 20.36
C LYS A 219 -23.10 -2.86 21.13
N LEU A 220 -22.66 -1.73 20.57
CA LEU A 220 -21.73 -0.84 21.25
C LEU A 220 -22.35 -0.34 22.56
N ASN A 221 -21.60 -0.48 23.64
CA ASN A 221 -22.00 -0.12 25.00
C ASN A 221 -21.00 0.86 25.65
N GLU A 222 -20.01 1.31 24.90
CA GLU A 222 -19.02 2.29 25.33
C GLU A 222 -19.31 3.65 24.71
N ASP A 223 -19.01 4.71 25.46
CA ASP A 223 -19.10 6.08 24.99
C ASP A 223 -17.89 6.40 24.09
N VAL A 224 -18.16 6.62 22.81
CA VAL A 224 -17.16 6.91 21.77
C VAL A 224 -17.58 8.13 20.96
N GLU A 225 -16.61 8.84 20.40
CA GLU A 225 -16.82 10.09 19.69
C GLU A 225 -17.00 9.88 18.17
N LEU A 226 -16.53 8.75 17.65
CA LEU A 226 -16.62 8.38 16.25
C LEU A 226 -16.77 6.86 16.09
N ILE A 227 -17.67 6.45 15.20
CA ILE A 227 -17.84 5.05 14.80
C ILE A 227 -17.41 4.93 13.33
N ILE A 228 -16.54 3.98 13.02
CA ILE A 228 -15.99 3.79 11.67
C ILE A 228 -16.34 2.40 11.16
N TRP A 229 -16.95 2.34 9.97
CA TRP A 229 -17.15 1.09 9.23
C TRP A 229 -16.07 0.96 8.14
N PRO A 230 -15.63 -0.23 7.75
CA PRO A 230 -14.60 -0.42 6.74
C PRO A 230 -15.08 -0.05 5.33
N GLU A 231 -14.16 -0.12 4.36
CA GLU A 231 -14.49 -0.04 2.92
C GLU A 231 -15.51 -1.14 2.56
N ASN A 232 -16.42 -0.86 1.63
CA ASN A 232 -17.48 -1.79 1.20
C ASN A 232 -18.38 -2.34 2.33
N ALA A 233 -18.45 -1.68 3.50
CA ALA A 233 -19.41 -2.05 4.53
C ALA A 233 -20.87 -1.88 4.04
N VAL A 234 -21.08 -0.98 3.08
CA VAL A 234 -22.38 -0.72 2.45
C VAL A 234 -22.27 -0.70 0.92
N ASP A 235 -22.45 -1.88 0.31
CA ASP A 235 -22.56 -2.04 -1.16
C ASP A 235 -24.02 -1.94 -1.66
N ILE A 236 -24.84 -1.17 -0.95
CA ILE A 236 -26.17 -0.75 -1.39
C ILE A 236 -26.17 0.77 -1.44
N ASP A 237 -26.48 1.33 -2.61
CA ASP A 237 -26.37 2.77 -2.81
C ASP A 237 -27.34 3.56 -1.90
N VAL A 238 -26.76 4.21 -0.89
CA VAL A 238 -27.47 4.98 0.13
C VAL A 238 -28.21 6.18 -0.44
N LYS A 239 -27.83 6.68 -1.63
CA LYS A 239 -28.52 7.81 -2.29
C LYS A 239 -29.85 7.40 -2.88
N THR A 240 -30.02 6.13 -3.21
CA THR A 240 -31.23 5.60 -3.85
C THR A 240 -32.05 4.69 -2.93
N ASN A 241 -31.42 4.08 -1.93
CA ASN A 241 -32.07 3.21 -0.98
C ASN A 241 -32.36 3.92 0.35
N LYS A 242 -33.59 4.42 0.50
CA LYS A 242 -34.05 5.15 1.69
C LYS A 242 -34.02 4.31 2.97
N ASP A 243 -34.26 3.00 2.88
CA ASP A 243 -34.25 2.09 4.03
C ASP A 243 -32.84 1.99 4.63
N VAL A 244 -31.82 1.75 3.79
CA VAL A 244 -30.42 1.69 4.22
C VAL A 244 -29.96 3.04 4.78
N TYR A 245 -30.28 4.14 4.08
CA TYR A 245 -29.95 5.49 4.56
C TYR A 245 -30.54 5.74 5.96
N GLN A 246 -31.84 5.47 6.13
CA GLN A 246 -32.53 5.73 7.39
C GLN A 246 -31.96 4.87 8.52
N GLN A 247 -31.62 3.61 8.27
CA GLN A 247 -31.03 2.75 9.30
C GLN A 247 -29.65 3.22 9.78
N ILE A 248 -28.85 3.86 8.92
CA ILE A 248 -27.57 4.48 9.31
C ILE A 248 -27.83 5.73 10.16
N VAL A 249 -28.76 6.59 9.72
CA VAL A 249 -29.17 7.79 10.48
C VAL A 249 -29.70 7.40 11.86
N ASP A 250 -30.54 6.37 11.93
CA ASP A 250 -31.13 5.89 13.19
C ASP A 250 -30.05 5.32 14.12
N ALA A 251 -29.04 4.64 13.59
CA ALA A 251 -27.91 4.16 14.37
C ALA A 251 -27.09 5.31 14.97
N SER A 252 -26.80 6.34 14.16
CA SER A 252 -26.12 7.55 14.63
C SER A 252 -26.92 8.29 15.71
N LYS A 253 -28.24 8.42 15.53
CA LYS A 253 -29.13 9.04 16.53
C LYS A 253 -29.23 8.22 17.81
N LEU A 254 -29.35 6.89 17.71
CA LEU A 254 -29.49 5.99 18.85
C LEU A 254 -28.26 6.05 19.77
N LEU A 255 -27.07 6.14 19.19
CA LEU A 255 -25.80 6.18 19.92
C LEU A 255 -25.35 7.61 20.26
N GLU A 256 -26.04 8.63 19.72
CA GLU A 256 -25.64 10.04 19.82
C GLU A 256 -24.20 10.29 19.31
N THR A 257 -23.75 9.49 18.34
CA THR A 257 -22.37 9.48 17.84
C THR A 257 -22.31 9.62 16.32
N SER A 258 -21.26 10.26 15.81
CA SER A 258 -21.01 10.39 14.37
C SER A 258 -20.54 9.08 13.74
N LEU A 259 -20.97 8.77 12.51
CA LEU A 259 -20.57 7.57 11.79
C LEU A 259 -19.80 7.91 10.50
N LEU A 260 -18.64 7.29 10.30
CA LEU A 260 -17.94 7.25 9.01
C LEU A 260 -18.18 5.90 8.34
N VAL A 261 -18.94 5.90 7.26
CA VAL A 261 -19.41 4.69 6.58
C VAL A 261 -18.74 4.53 5.23
N GLY A 262 -17.95 3.46 5.06
CA GLY A 262 -17.41 3.06 3.76
C GLY A 262 -18.45 2.34 2.91
N GLY A 263 -18.56 2.70 1.63
CA GLY A 263 -19.53 2.08 0.74
C GLY A 263 -19.40 2.51 -0.71
N VAL A 264 -20.22 1.89 -1.56
CA VAL A 264 -20.25 2.15 -3.00
C VAL A 264 -21.54 2.84 -3.39
N THR A 265 -21.44 3.98 -4.06
CA THR A 265 -22.58 4.68 -4.67
C THR A 265 -22.46 4.76 -6.17
N LYS A 266 -23.56 5.11 -6.85
CA LYS A 266 -23.59 5.27 -8.31
C LYS A 266 -23.70 6.75 -8.66
N SER A 267 -22.95 7.13 -9.69
CA SER A 267 -23.11 8.39 -10.41
C SER A 267 -23.50 8.14 -11.87
N SER A 268 -23.79 9.19 -12.61
CA SER A 268 -24.00 9.10 -14.06
C SER A 268 -22.75 8.65 -14.83
N ALA A 269 -21.55 8.82 -14.25
CA ALA A 269 -20.28 8.51 -14.89
C ALA A 269 -19.74 7.10 -14.54
N GLY A 270 -20.26 6.46 -13.50
CA GLY A 270 -19.81 5.15 -13.04
C GLY A 270 -20.00 4.96 -11.53
N LEU A 271 -19.34 3.93 -10.98
CA LEU A 271 -19.35 3.64 -9.55
C LEU A 271 -18.42 4.61 -8.80
N ASN A 272 -18.73 4.91 -7.54
CA ASN A 272 -17.86 5.68 -6.65
C ASN A 272 -17.60 4.87 -5.38
N ASN A 273 -16.34 4.74 -5.00
CA ASN A 273 -15.91 4.17 -3.72
C ASN A 273 -15.75 5.33 -2.73
N GLN A 274 -16.52 5.32 -1.64
CA GLN A 274 -16.75 6.51 -0.82
C GLN A 274 -16.70 6.24 0.67
N SER A 275 -16.19 7.23 1.40
CA SER A 275 -16.34 7.37 2.85
C SER A 275 -17.36 8.45 3.12
N MET A 276 -18.48 8.08 3.74
CA MET A 276 -19.65 8.94 3.94
C MET A 276 -19.81 9.25 5.43
N PHE A 277 -19.82 10.53 5.80
CA PHE A 277 -19.85 10.97 7.19
C PHE A 277 -21.25 11.43 7.61
N PHE A 278 -21.77 10.85 8.70
CA PHE A 278 -23.13 11.03 9.19
C PHE A 278 -23.15 11.70 10.57
N THR A 279 -23.88 12.81 10.71
CA THR A 279 -24.01 13.61 11.95
C THR A 279 -25.39 14.27 12.15
N PRO A 280 -26.47 13.53 12.48
CA PRO A 280 -26.68 12.11 12.20
C PRO A 280 -27.06 11.85 10.74
N GLU A 281 -27.37 12.91 9.98
CA GLU A 281 -27.59 12.85 8.53
C GLU A 281 -26.27 12.97 7.77
N LEU A 282 -26.26 12.58 6.50
CA LEU A 282 -25.06 12.66 5.66
C LEU A 282 -24.63 14.11 5.45
N THR A 283 -23.43 14.46 5.89
CA THR A 283 -22.89 15.83 5.84
C THR A 283 -21.69 16.00 4.92
N GLN A 284 -20.81 15.00 4.86
CA GLN A 284 -19.59 15.04 4.03
C GLN A 284 -19.35 13.69 3.35
N ILE A 285 -18.69 13.72 2.18
CA ILE A 285 -18.33 12.53 1.43
C ILE A 285 -16.92 12.69 0.87
N TYR A 286 -16.02 11.77 1.24
CA TYR A 286 -14.77 11.56 0.52
C TYR A 286 -14.97 10.49 -0.55
N THR A 287 -14.42 10.71 -1.74
CA THR A 287 -14.43 9.72 -2.84
C THR A 287 -13.02 9.34 -3.17
N LYS A 288 -12.73 8.03 -3.20
CA LYS A 288 -11.41 7.46 -3.52
C LYS A 288 -10.83 8.12 -4.77
N ARG A 289 -9.61 8.64 -4.66
CA ARG A 289 -8.92 9.43 -5.69
C ARG A 289 -7.91 8.59 -6.46
N TYR A 290 -7.26 7.65 -5.76
CA TYR A 290 -6.25 6.77 -6.35
C TYR A 290 -6.82 5.35 -6.51
N LEU A 291 -7.27 5.07 -7.74
CA LEU A 291 -7.94 3.82 -8.09
C LEU A 291 -6.96 2.68 -8.36
N THR A 292 -7.38 1.47 -8.02
CA THR A 292 -6.61 0.24 -8.20
C THR A 292 -6.72 -0.24 -9.66
N PRO A 293 -5.61 -0.28 -10.42
CA PRO A 293 -5.63 -0.79 -11.79
C PRO A 293 -6.02 -2.27 -11.84
N PHE A 294 -6.82 -2.64 -12.83
CA PHE A 294 -7.37 -4.00 -13.03
C PHE A 294 -8.32 -4.50 -11.93
N GLY A 295 -8.61 -3.69 -10.91
CA GLY A 295 -9.64 -3.97 -9.89
C GLY A 295 -10.79 -2.98 -9.95
N GLU A 296 -10.49 -1.68 -9.90
CA GLU A 296 -11.49 -0.60 -9.89
C GLU A 296 -11.62 0.09 -11.25
N TYR A 297 -10.61 -0.01 -12.10
CA TYR A 297 -10.72 0.37 -13.50
C TYR A 297 -9.87 -0.55 -14.37
N LEU A 298 -10.17 -0.63 -15.67
CA LEU A 298 -9.47 -1.55 -16.56
C LEU A 298 -8.56 -0.84 -17.59
N PRO A 299 -7.25 -0.70 -17.31
CA PRO A 299 -6.29 -0.22 -18.30
C PRO A 299 -6.29 -1.11 -19.55
N MET A 300 -6.19 -0.49 -20.72
CA MET A 300 -6.10 -1.21 -22.01
C MET A 300 -7.17 -2.30 -22.16
N ARG A 301 -8.43 -1.99 -21.80
CA ARG A 301 -9.57 -2.92 -21.74
C ARG A 301 -9.65 -3.88 -22.92
N SER A 302 -9.41 -3.44 -24.15
CA SER A 302 -9.44 -4.28 -25.36
C SER A 302 -8.39 -5.41 -25.40
N ILE A 303 -7.28 -5.25 -24.68
CA ILE A 303 -6.24 -6.29 -24.53
C ILE A 303 -6.52 -7.10 -23.27
N ALA A 304 -6.84 -6.44 -22.15
CA ALA A 304 -7.06 -7.11 -20.87
C ALA A 304 -8.20 -8.14 -20.92
N THR A 305 -9.30 -7.83 -21.60
CA THR A 305 -10.45 -8.76 -21.74
C THR A 305 -10.15 -9.97 -22.64
N LYS A 306 -9.09 -9.92 -23.45
CA LYS A 306 -8.61 -11.09 -24.22
C LYS A 306 -7.70 -11.99 -23.39
N LEU A 307 -7.06 -11.44 -22.36
CA LEU A 307 -6.09 -12.14 -21.52
C LEU A 307 -6.71 -12.79 -20.29
N SER A 308 -7.80 -12.22 -19.78
CA SER A 308 -8.50 -12.73 -18.60
C SER A 308 -10.02 -12.60 -18.75
N PRO A 309 -10.80 -13.67 -18.48
CA PRO A 309 -12.26 -13.59 -18.49
C PRO A 309 -12.78 -12.64 -17.40
N TYR A 310 -12.12 -12.59 -16.24
CA TYR A 310 -12.47 -11.72 -15.10
C TYR A 310 -12.43 -10.23 -15.44
N ALA A 311 -11.63 -9.84 -16.45
CA ALA A 311 -11.56 -8.45 -16.88
C ALA A 311 -12.89 -7.93 -17.45
N ASN A 312 -13.79 -8.81 -17.91
CA ASN A 312 -15.12 -8.41 -18.38
C ASN A 312 -16.08 -8.06 -17.22
N GLU A 313 -15.77 -8.46 -15.99
CA GLU A 313 -16.62 -8.25 -14.82
C GLU A 313 -16.34 -6.89 -14.14
N ILE A 314 -15.26 -6.21 -14.54
CA ILE A 314 -14.85 -4.92 -13.96
C ILE A 314 -15.72 -3.80 -14.50
N ASN A 315 -16.54 -3.25 -13.60
CA ASN A 315 -17.22 -1.97 -13.78
C ASN A 315 -16.30 -0.83 -13.35
N ASP A 316 -16.05 0.13 -14.24
CA ASP A 316 -15.13 1.23 -13.94
C ASP A 316 -15.70 2.15 -12.84
N PHE A 317 -14.87 2.38 -11.83
CA PHE A 317 -15.05 3.40 -10.81
C PHE A 317 -14.57 4.75 -11.34
N VAL A 318 -15.16 5.82 -10.79
CA VAL A 318 -14.79 7.19 -11.08
C VAL A 318 -14.05 7.77 -9.87
N ALA A 319 -12.83 8.24 -10.13
CA ALA A 319 -11.96 8.83 -9.12
C ALA A 319 -12.52 10.16 -8.60
N GLY A 320 -12.40 10.38 -7.30
CA GLY A 320 -12.55 11.68 -6.67
C GLY A 320 -11.45 12.65 -7.09
N THR A 321 -11.69 13.95 -6.89
CA THR A 321 -10.78 15.02 -7.32
C THR A 321 -10.26 15.89 -6.17
N HIS A 322 -10.85 15.78 -4.98
CA HIS A 322 -10.52 16.61 -3.82
C HIS A 322 -10.41 15.76 -2.56
N ASP A 323 -9.58 16.22 -1.63
CA ASP A 323 -9.50 15.67 -0.27
C ASP A 323 -10.61 16.24 0.61
N GLU A 324 -10.88 15.58 1.73
CA GLU A 324 -11.85 16.02 2.73
C GLU A 324 -11.25 15.98 4.14
N ILE A 325 -11.38 17.09 4.87
CA ILE A 325 -11.04 17.16 6.29
C ILE A 325 -12.34 17.02 7.07
N PHE A 326 -12.51 15.87 7.70
CA PHE A 326 -13.62 15.60 8.60
C PHE A 326 -13.29 16.12 10.00
N LYS A 327 -14.34 16.37 10.79
CA LYS A 327 -14.20 16.82 12.18
C LYS A 327 -14.98 15.92 13.12
N VAL A 328 -14.36 15.60 14.24
CA VAL A 328 -14.98 14.97 15.40
C VAL A 328 -14.56 15.79 16.62
N ASN A 329 -15.52 16.47 17.24
CA ASN A 329 -15.28 17.42 18.33
C ASN A 329 -14.21 18.48 17.96
N ASP A 330 -13.14 18.62 18.74
CA ASP A 330 -12.04 19.55 18.48
C ASP A 330 -10.96 18.95 17.55
N LYS A 331 -11.10 17.68 17.15
CA LYS A 331 -10.15 16.95 16.30
C LYS A 331 -10.59 16.92 14.85
N SER A 332 -9.61 16.79 13.98
CA SER A 332 -9.82 16.59 12.55
C SER A 332 -9.18 15.29 12.07
N PHE A 333 -9.77 14.68 11.05
CA PHE A 333 -9.18 13.52 10.39
C PHE A 333 -9.35 13.58 8.87
N GLN A 334 -8.43 12.92 8.17
CA GLN A 334 -8.53 12.66 6.73
C GLN A 334 -8.62 11.17 6.49
N VAL A 335 -9.23 10.79 5.36
CA VAL A 335 -9.47 9.39 5.01
C VAL A 335 -8.66 9.01 3.78
N LEU A 336 -8.04 7.84 3.83
CA LEU A 336 -7.53 7.12 2.68
C LEU A 336 -8.29 5.81 2.54
N ILE A 337 -8.55 5.37 1.31
CA ILE A 337 -9.27 4.12 1.07
C ILE A 337 -8.31 3.08 0.47
N CYS A 338 -8.04 1.99 1.20
CA CYS A 338 -7.33 0.80 0.71
C CYS A 338 -6.00 1.19 0.02
N TYR A 339 -5.86 0.82 -1.25
CA TYR A 339 -4.72 1.07 -2.14
C TYR A 339 -4.20 2.52 -2.18
N GLU A 340 -4.95 3.51 -1.70
CA GLU A 340 -4.47 4.90 -1.60
C GLU A 340 -3.26 5.05 -0.67
N VAL A 341 -3.06 4.17 0.32
CA VAL A 341 -1.92 4.24 1.26
C VAL A 341 -0.57 4.13 0.57
N ILE A 342 -0.49 3.48 -0.60
CA ILE A 342 0.77 3.34 -1.33
C ILE A 342 1.18 4.64 -2.04
N ASN A 343 0.28 5.62 -2.14
CA ASN A 343 0.53 6.85 -2.88
C ASN A 343 1.18 7.92 -2.00
N ASP A 344 2.51 7.96 -2.05
CA ASP A 344 3.33 8.92 -1.28
C ASP A 344 2.90 10.39 -1.46
N SER A 345 2.26 10.76 -2.59
CA SER A 345 1.85 12.15 -2.84
C SER A 345 0.70 12.65 -1.94
N PHE A 346 -0.02 11.73 -1.29
CA PHE A 346 -1.07 12.09 -0.34
C PHE A 346 -0.52 12.52 1.02
N ARG A 347 0.71 12.09 1.37
CA ARG A 347 1.37 12.47 2.62
C ARG A 347 1.46 13.99 2.81
N ASP A 348 1.79 14.73 1.77
CA ASP A 348 1.93 16.20 1.83
C ASP A 348 0.58 16.93 1.89
N GLN A 349 -0.53 16.22 1.68
CA GLN A 349 -1.89 16.76 1.76
C GLN A 349 -2.49 16.54 3.16
N ILE A 350 -1.88 15.70 4.00
CA ILE A 350 -2.36 15.45 5.35
C ILE A 350 -2.02 16.64 6.25
N SER A 351 -3.07 17.24 6.81
CA SER A 351 -3.00 18.36 7.76
C SER A 351 -3.89 18.13 9.00
N SER A 352 -4.50 16.95 9.10
CA SER A 352 -5.42 16.57 10.16
C SER A 352 -4.71 16.02 11.41
N SER A 353 -5.47 15.83 12.48
CA SER A 353 -4.95 15.32 13.77
C SER A 353 -4.62 13.83 13.71
N PHE A 354 -5.36 13.06 12.91
CA PHE A 354 -5.13 11.64 12.66
C PHE A 354 -5.63 11.25 11.26
N ILE A 355 -5.22 10.08 10.78
CA ILE A 355 -5.64 9.53 9.49
C ILE A 355 -6.48 8.29 9.75
N VAL A 356 -7.53 8.10 8.96
CA VAL A 356 -8.32 6.87 8.90
C VAL A 356 -8.04 6.18 7.58
N VAL A 357 -7.67 4.90 7.64
CA VAL A 357 -7.55 4.06 6.44
C VAL A 357 -8.70 3.05 6.45
N GLN A 358 -9.61 3.15 5.47
CA GLN A 358 -10.68 2.18 5.28
C GLN A 358 -10.26 1.19 4.19
N THR A 359 -10.14 -0.09 4.52
CA THR A 359 -9.78 -1.15 3.57
C THR A 359 -10.78 -2.30 3.61
N ASN A 360 -10.84 -3.07 2.53
CA ASN A 360 -11.53 -4.33 2.40
C ASN A 360 -10.62 -5.38 1.75
N ASN A 361 -10.03 -6.23 2.58
CA ASN A 361 -9.12 -7.27 2.14
C ASN A 361 -9.80 -8.63 1.85
N ALA A 362 -11.14 -8.68 1.76
CA ALA A 362 -11.86 -9.90 1.44
C ALA A 362 -11.44 -10.50 0.07
N THR A 363 -11.02 -9.65 -0.86
CA THR A 363 -10.52 -10.02 -2.19
C THR A 363 -9.12 -10.62 -2.19
N PHE A 364 -8.43 -10.69 -1.05
CA PHE A 364 -7.09 -11.28 -0.94
C PHE A 364 -7.04 -12.50 -0.02
N GLY A 365 -8.15 -12.81 0.67
CA GLY A 365 -8.27 -13.99 1.51
C GLY A 365 -7.29 -13.99 2.69
N ASP A 366 -7.05 -15.18 3.25
CA ASP A 366 -6.05 -15.38 4.30
C ASP A 366 -4.65 -15.52 3.66
N THR A 367 -4.07 -14.38 3.28
CA THR A 367 -2.74 -14.30 2.66
C THR A 367 -1.91 -13.22 3.33
N ALA A 368 -0.60 -13.24 3.04
CA ALA A 368 0.34 -12.22 3.50
C ALA A 368 0.05 -10.80 2.96
N GLN A 369 -0.93 -10.60 2.08
CA GLN A 369 -1.29 -9.27 1.58
C GLN A 369 -1.70 -8.33 2.71
N LEU A 370 -2.48 -8.82 3.69
CA LEU A 370 -3.01 -7.99 4.78
C LEU A 370 -1.87 -7.41 5.63
N ASP A 371 -0.94 -8.27 6.03
CA ASP A 371 0.24 -7.89 6.81
C ASP A 371 1.18 -6.99 6.00
N GLN A 372 1.32 -7.23 4.68
CA GLN A 372 2.09 -6.35 3.81
C GLN A 372 1.46 -4.96 3.67
N GLU A 373 0.12 -4.86 3.60
CA GLU A 373 -0.58 -3.57 3.54
C GLU A 373 -0.42 -2.79 4.85
N LEU A 374 -0.47 -3.47 6.00
CA LEU A 374 -0.34 -2.84 7.31
C LEU A 374 1.01 -2.12 7.52
N VAL A 375 2.07 -2.62 6.88
CA VAL A 375 3.43 -2.06 6.97
C VAL A 375 3.61 -0.82 6.09
N ILE A 376 2.74 -0.63 5.08
CA ILE A 376 2.79 0.52 4.17
C ILE A 376 2.23 1.77 4.87
#